data_AF-A0A496SD74-F1
#
_entry.id   AF-A0A496SD74-F1
#
_cell.length_a   1.000
_cell.length_b   1.000
_cell.length_c   1.000
_cell.angle_alpha   90.00
_cell.angle_beta   90.00
_cell.angle_gamma   90.00
#
_symmetry.space_group_name_H-M   'P 1'
#
loop_
_entity.id
_entity.type
_entity.pdbx_description
1 polymer ?
#
loop_
_entity_poly.entity_id
_entity_poly.type
_entity_poly.pdbx_seq_one_letter_code
_entity_poly.pdbx_strand_id
1 'polypeptide(L)'
;MSWNFPSRFYFITHRPSSENGILKDVMEALEAGVRIVQYREKELPLRRQIEEAREVLKLCRKFGATFIVNDRVDLALAVGADGVHLGPEDMPPELARRILGEGKLVGVSAGSVQ
;
A
#
# COMPACT_ATOMS: atom_id res chain seq x y z
N MET A 1 -20.27 -4.08 -2.43
CA MET A 1 -19.62 -2.80 -2.78
C MET A 1 -18.72 -3.05 -3.98
N SER A 2 -18.97 -2.40 -5.12
CA SER A 2 -18.05 -2.45 -6.27
C SER A 2 -16.95 -1.40 -6.06
N TRP A 3 -15.69 -1.84 -5.96
CA TRP A 3 -14.55 -0.92 -5.92
C TRP A 3 -14.26 -0.39 -7.32
N ASN A 4 -14.31 0.92 -7.49
CA ASN A 4 -13.92 1.57 -8.73
C ASN A 4 -12.45 1.99 -8.62
N PHE A 5 -11.56 1.35 -9.36
CA PHE A 5 -10.14 1.70 -9.33
C PHE A 5 -9.90 3.01 -10.10
N PRO A 6 -9.44 4.08 -9.44
CA PRO A 6 -9.44 5.42 -10.01
C PRO A 6 -8.34 5.70 -11.04
N SER A 7 -7.43 4.76 -11.32
CA SER A 7 -6.32 4.96 -12.26
C SER A 7 -5.92 3.67 -12.97
N ARG A 8 -5.34 3.82 -14.17
CA ARG A 8 -4.67 2.75 -14.94
C ARG A 8 -3.28 2.41 -14.40
N PHE A 9 -2.72 3.27 -13.54
CA PHE A 9 -1.38 3.11 -13.00
C PHE A 9 -1.40 2.75 -11.51
N TYR A 10 -0.58 1.76 -11.18
CA TYR A 10 -0.34 1.27 -9.84
C TYR A 10 1.14 1.48 -9.53
N PHE A 11 1.46 2.36 -8.58
CA PHE A 11 2.84 2.63 -8.19
C PHE A 11 3.21 1.86 -6.92
N ILE A 12 4.36 1.20 -6.93
CA ILE A 12 4.92 0.48 -5.78
C ILE A 12 6.21 1.17 -5.37
N THR A 13 6.31 1.59 -4.11
CA THR A 13 7.51 2.25 -3.61
C THR A 13 8.68 1.27 -3.55
N HIS A 14 9.90 1.74 -3.80
CA HIS A 14 11.10 0.91 -3.65
C HIS A 14 12.27 1.74 -3.13
N ARG A 15 12.53 1.65 -1.81
CA ARG A 15 13.57 2.45 -1.13
C ARG A 15 14.96 2.32 -1.77
N PRO A 16 15.47 1.12 -2.12
CA PRO A 16 16.81 1.00 -2.69
C PRO A 16 17.02 1.75 -4.02
N SER A 17 15.96 2.02 -4.78
CA SER A 17 16.01 2.80 -6.03
C SER A 17 15.57 4.25 -5.87
N SER A 18 15.24 4.66 -4.65
CA SER A 18 14.80 6.03 -4.37
C SER A 18 16.01 6.95 -4.23
N GLU A 19 16.17 7.90 -5.16
CA GLU A 19 17.25 8.88 -5.10
C GLU A 19 16.95 10.01 -4.11
N ASN A 20 15.67 10.40 -4.00
CA ASN A 20 15.26 11.58 -3.24
C ASN A 20 14.32 11.26 -2.06
N GLY A 21 14.14 9.98 -1.74
CA GLY A 21 13.29 9.51 -0.66
C GLY A 21 11.84 9.22 -1.09
N ILE A 22 11.24 8.24 -0.40
CA ILE A 22 9.92 7.68 -0.72
C ILE A 22 8.82 8.73 -0.86
N LEU A 23 8.80 9.75 0.00
CA LEU A 23 7.75 10.77 -0.05
C LEU A 23 7.80 11.59 -1.34
N LYS A 24 8.99 11.88 -1.87
CA LYS A 24 9.13 12.63 -3.11
C LYS A 24 8.73 11.77 -4.31
N ASP A 25 9.17 10.51 -4.34
CA ASP A 25 8.80 9.57 -5.41
C ASP A 25 7.27 9.37 -5.47
N VAL A 26 6.62 9.23 -4.32
CA VAL A 26 5.15 9.14 -4.24
C VAL A 26 4.50 10.43 -4.74
N MET A 27 5.00 11.60 -4.33
CA MET A 27 4.45 12.88 -4.76
C MET A 27 4.52 13.03 -6.29
N GLU A 28 5.68 12.75 -6.89
CA GLU A 28 5.87 12.81 -8.35
C GLU A 28 4.96 11.82 -9.08
N ALA A 29 4.80 10.60 -8.56
CA ALA A 29 3.86 9.62 -9.11
C ALA A 29 2.41 10.12 -9.07
N LEU A 30 1.99 10.71 -7.94
CA LEU A 30 0.64 11.25 -7.77
C LEU A 30 0.36 12.44 -8.71
N GLU A 31 1.35 13.33 -8.87
CA GLU A 31 1.32 14.45 -9.82
C GLU A 31 1.23 13.96 -11.27
N ALA A 32 1.89 12.85 -11.60
CA ALA A 32 1.81 12.20 -12.91
C ALA A 32 0.49 11.45 -13.18
N GLY A 33 -0.47 11.44 -12.25
CA GLY A 33 -1.79 10.83 -12.45
C GLY A 33 -1.98 9.42 -11.87
N VAL A 34 -1.01 8.90 -11.10
CA VAL A 34 -1.20 7.66 -10.34
C VAL A 34 -2.27 7.88 -9.27
N ARG A 35 -3.18 6.91 -9.10
CA ARG A 35 -4.19 6.93 -8.02
C ARG A 35 -4.24 5.66 -7.19
N ILE A 36 -3.24 4.79 -7.32
CA ILE A 36 -3.02 3.64 -6.45
C ILE A 36 -1.54 3.61 -6.09
N VAL A 37 -1.25 3.69 -4.78
CA VAL A 37 0.12 3.65 -4.25
C VAL A 37 0.22 2.51 -3.25
N GLN A 38 1.17 1.61 -3.46
CA GLN A 38 1.54 0.58 -2.50
C GLN A 38 2.85 0.93 -1.82
N TYR A 39 2.77 1.12 -0.52
CA TYR A 39 3.93 1.30 0.34
C TYR A 39 4.56 -0.06 0.64
N ARG A 40 5.75 -0.25 0.08
CA ARG A 40 6.60 -1.43 0.28
C ARG A 40 7.90 -1.01 0.95
N GLU A 41 8.02 -1.37 2.22
CA GLU A 41 9.18 -1.11 3.05
C GLU A 41 9.62 -2.40 3.76
N LYS A 42 10.90 -2.75 3.63
CA LYS A 42 11.46 -4.03 4.09
C LYS A 42 12.60 -3.87 5.09
N GLU A 43 13.17 -2.68 5.19
CA GLU A 43 14.43 -2.44 5.92
C GLU A 43 14.22 -1.56 7.15
N LEU A 44 13.27 -0.62 7.10
CA LEU A 44 13.04 0.29 8.21
C LEU A 44 12.51 -0.42 9.47
N PRO A 45 12.90 0.04 10.67
CA PRO A 45 12.21 -0.35 11.90
C PRO A 45 10.74 0.04 11.88
N LEU A 46 9.86 -0.76 12.49
CA LEU A 46 8.40 -0.55 12.50
C LEU A 46 7.99 0.89 12.86
N ARG A 47 8.61 1.50 13.87
CA ARG A 47 8.30 2.88 14.25
C ARG A 47 8.48 3.86 13.07
N ARG A 48 9.57 3.71 12.31
CA ARG A 48 9.85 4.52 11.12
C ARG A 48 8.90 4.18 9.97
N GLN A 49 8.54 2.91 9.80
CA GLN A 49 7.52 2.50 8.83
C GLN A 49 6.17 3.19 9.10
N ILE A 50 5.74 3.25 10.37
CA ILE A 50 4.48 3.92 10.77
C ILE A 50 4.55 5.42 10.47
N GLU A 51 5.67 6.07 10.84
CA GLU A 51 5.88 7.50 10.60
C GLU A 51 5.80 7.81 9.10
N GLU A 52 6.55 7.10 8.27
CA GLU A 52 6.59 7.34 6.83
C GLU A 52 5.28 6.95 6.12
N ALA A 53 4.69 5.80 6.45
CA ALA A 53 3.41 5.37 5.86
C ALA A 53 2.27 6.36 6.16
N ARG A 54 2.28 7.03 7.31
CA ARG A 54 1.31 8.09 7.62
C ARG A 54 1.48 9.32 6.73
N GLU A 55 2.72 9.71 6.44
CA GLU A 55 2.99 10.81 5.52
C GLU A 55 2.60 10.45 4.08
N VAL A 56 2.90 9.22 3.64
CA VAL A 56 2.45 8.71 2.33
C VAL A 56 0.93 8.67 2.24
N LEU A 57 0.25 8.20 3.29
CA LEU A 57 -1.22 8.20 3.35
C LEU A 57 -1.78 9.63 3.24
N LYS A 58 -1.22 10.61 3.96
CA LYS A 58 -1.65 12.01 3.86
C LYS A 58 -1.54 12.53 2.43
N LEU A 59 -0.45 12.21 1.72
CA LEU A 59 -0.31 12.55 0.30
C LEU A 59 -1.39 11.86 -0.54
N CYS A 60 -1.58 10.55 -0.38
CA CYS A 60 -2.60 9.80 -1.12
C CYS A 60 -4.00 10.41 -0.93
N ARG A 61 -4.38 10.76 0.32
CA ARG A 61 -5.67 11.40 0.61
C ARG A 61 -5.83 12.76 -0.09
N LYS A 62 -4.79 13.60 -0.13
CA LYS A 62 -4.82 14.89 -0.84
C LYS A 62 -5.10 14.74 -2.34
N PHE A 63 -4.60 13.67 -2.95
CA PHE A 63 -4.77 13.39 -4.39
C PHE A 63 -5.95 12.46 -4.70
N GLY A 64 -6.73 12.04 -3.69
CA GLY A 64 -7.81 11.06 -3.87
C GLY A 64 -7.31 9.68 -4.32
N ALA A 65 -6.07 9.32 -3.98
CA ALA A 65 -5.47 8.04 -4.31
C ALA A 65 -5.73 6.98 -3.23
N THR A 66 -5.81 5.73 -3.68
CA THR A 66 -5.89 4.54 -2.82
C THR A 66 -4.50 4.21 -2.26
N PHE A 67 -4.43 4.00 -0.95
CA PHE A 67 -3.20 3.65 -0.25
C PHE A 67 -3.20 2.21 0.24
N ILE A 68 -2.27 1.40 -0.26
CA ILE A 68 -2.11 -0.02 0.06
C ILE A 68 -0.79 -0.22 0.82
N VAL A 69 -0.79 -1.07 1.84
CA VAL A 69 0.43 -1.49 2.54
C VAL A 69 0.83 -2.89 2.11
N ASN A 70 2.10 -3.06 1.78
CA ASN A 70 2.66 -4.35 1.38
C ASN A 70 2.87 -5.26 2.62
N ASP A 71 2.38 -6.49 2.55
CA ASP A 71 2.52 -7.66 3.44
C ASP A 71 1.98 -7.50 4.87
N ARG A 72 2.03 -6.28 5.41
CA ARG A 72 1.82 -5.98 6.82
C ARG A 72 0.40 -5.53 7.12
N VAL A 73 -0.44 -6.50 7.48
CA VAL A 73 -1.82 -6.27 7.94
C VAL A 73 -1.88 -5.39 9.19
N ASP A 74 -0.95 -5.58 10.12
CA ASP A 74 -0.85 -4.80 11.35
C ASP A 74 -0.51 -3.32 11.09
N LEU A 75 0.44 -3.06 10.20
CA LEU A 75 0.80 -1.71 9.77
C LEU A 75 -0.37 -1.05 9.03
N ALA A 76 -1.04 -1.76 8.13
CA ALA A 76 -2.21 -1.26 7.41
C ALA A 76 -3.32 -0.79 8.36
N LEU A 77 -3.60 -1.55 9.42
CA LEU A 77 -4.52 -1.16 10.47
C LEU A 77 -4.02 0.07 11.25
N ALA A 78 -2.76 0.04 11.70
CA ALA A 78 -2.18 1.08 12.54
C ALA A 78 -2.14 2.47 11.89
N VAL A 79 -2.05 2.52 10.55
CA VAL A 79 -2.03 3.78 9.79
C VAL A 79 -3.36 4.12 9.14
N GLY A 80 -4.33 3.20 9.12
CA GLY A 80 -5.62 3.42 8.46
C GLY A 80 -5.53 3.35 6.93
N ALA A 81 -4.71 2.44 6.39
CA ALA A 81 -4.60 2.21 4.95
C ALA A 81 -5.92 1.67 4.35
N ASP A 82 -6.10 1.84 3.04
CA ASP A 82 -7.27 1.36 2.32
C ASP A 82 -7.25 -0.15 2.12
N GLY A 83 -6.07 -0.77 2.20
CA GLY A 83 -5.92 -2.21 2.14
C GLY A 83 -4.50 -2.70 2.24
N VAL A 84 -4.34 -3.99 1.96
CA VAL A 84 -3.05 -4.69 1.90
C VAL A 84 -2.84 -5.38 0.58
N HIS A 85 -1.58 -5.63 0.24
CA HIS A 85 -1.18 -6.56 -0.82
C HIS A 85 -0.29 -7.64 -0.22
N LEU A 86 -0.60 -8.91 -0.48
CA LEU A 86 0.02 -10.07 0.16
C LEU A 86 0.69 -10.96 -0.89
N GLY A 87 1.93 -11.33 -0.66
CA GLY A 87 2.65 -12.37 -1.37
C GLY A 87 2.33 -13.78 -0.87
N PRO A 88 2.88 -14.82 -1.53
CA PRO A 88 2.60 -16.23 -1.19
C PRO A 88 3.03 -16.65 0.22
N GLU A 89 4.09 -16.03 0.75
CA GLU A 89 4.67 -16.35 2.06
C GLU A 89 4.16 -15.41 3.18
N ASP A 90 3.24 -14.50 2.86
CA ASP A 90 2.67 -13.57 3.83
C ASP A 90 1.44 -14.14 4.54
N MET A 91 0.76 -13.32 5.33
CA MET A 91 -0.47 -13.74 6.01
C MET A 91 -1.50 -14.30 5.00
N PRO A 92 -2.17 -15.43 5.30
CA PRO A 92 -3.23 -15.95 4.44
C PRO A 92 -4.34 -14.91 4.19
N PRO A 93 -4.82 -14.75 2.96
CA PRO A 93 -5.78 -13.70 2.61
C PRO A 93 -7.10 -13.82 3.36
N GLU A 94 -7.54 -15.03 3.71
CA GLU A 94 -8.74 -15.28 4.53
C GLU A 94 -8.57 -14.72 5.94
N LEU A 95 -7.37 -14.85 6.51
CA LEU A 95 -7.06 -14.31 7.82
C LEU A 95 -6.96 -12.78 7.77
N ALA A 96 -6.30 -12.24 6.74
CA ALA A 96 -6.25 -10.80 6.50
C ALA A 96 -7.66 -10.21 6.35
N ARG A 97 -8.57 -10.86 5.61
CA ARG A 97 -9.99 -10.46 5.49
C ARG A 97 -10.69 -10.42 6.84
N ARG A 98 -10.52 -11.44 7.68
CA ARG A 98 -11.11 -11.48 9.04
C ARG A 98 -10.64 -10.33 9.92
N ILE A 99 -9.38 -9.92 9.79
CA ILE A 99 -8.78 -8.83 10.57
C ILE A 99 -9.21 -7.46 10.04
N LEU A 100 -9.23 -7.29 8.72
CA LEU A 100 -9.48 -6.00 8.07
C LEU A 100 -10.97 -5.67 7.88
N GLY A 101 -11.84 -6.68 8.00
CA GLY A 101 -13.28 -6.56 7.74
C GLY A 101 -13.59 -6.36 6.25
N GLU A 102 -14.87 -6.16 5.91
CA GLU A 102 -15.34 -6.05 4.52
C GLU A 102 -14.97 -4.73 3.82
N GLY A 103 -14.60 -3.70 4.58
CA GLY A 103 -14.41 -2.34 4.07
C GLY A 103 -13.04 -2.06 3.45
N LYS A 104 -12.08 -2.99 3.54
CA LYS A 104 -10.71 -2.78 3.05
C LYS A 104 -10.34 -3.72 1.90
N LEU A 105 -9.42 -3.29 1.06
CA LEU A 105 -8.88 -4.08 -0.04
C LEU A 105 -7.90 -5.14 0.47
N VAL A 106 -7.92 -6.32 -0.16
CA VAL A 106 -6.93 -7.38 0.04
C VAL A 106 -6.50 -7.83 -1.37
N GLY A 107 -5.31 -7.40 -1.79
CA GLY A 107 -4.65 -7.86 -3.00
C GLY A 107 -3.76 -9.06 -2.70
N VAL A 108 -3.63 -9.96 -3.68
CA VAL A 108 -2.75 -11.13 -3.60
C VAL A 108 -1.88 -11.20 -4.84
N SER A 109 -0.62 -11.59 -4.67
CA SER A 109 0.25 -11.95 -5.78
C SER A 109 -0.10 -13.35 -6.27
N ALA A 110 -0.45 -13.49 -7.55
CA ALA A 110 -0.70 -14.77 -8.19
C ALA A 110 0.28 -14.96 -9.36
N GLY A 111 1.05 -16.04 -9.33
CA GLY A 111 2.07 -16.37 -10.34
C GLY A 111 1.89 -17.73 -11.00
N SER A 112 0.93 -18.54 -10.55
CA SER A 112 0.61 -19.87 -11.06
C SER A 112 -0.91 -20.11 -11.01
N VAL A 113 -1.39 -21.13 -11.75
CA VAL A 113 -2.82 -21.47 -11.91
C VAL A 113 -3.16 -22.77 -11.17
N GLN A 114 -2.50 -23.05 -10.05
CA GLN A 114 -2.75 -24.27 -9.28
C GLN A 114 -4.10 -24.25 -8.58
#